data_AF-A0A358XND8-F1
#
_entry.id   AF-A0A358XND8-F1
#
_cell.length_a   1.000
_cell.length_b   1.000
_cell.length_c   1.000
_cell.angle_alpha   90.00
_cell.angle_beta   90.00
_cell.angle_gamma   90.00
#
_symmetry.space_group_name_H-M   'P 1'
#
loop_
_entity.id
_entity.type
_entity.pdbx_description
1 polymer ?
#
loop_
_entity_poly.entity_id
_entity_poly.type
_entity_poly.pdbx_seq_one_letter_code
_entity_poly.pdbx_strand_id
1 'polypeptide(L)'
;MKDYCKNIIRELDDEINELSVELNDSLAIYEKAIGLTIEKIADLKQFVVKIGFKDINEEIHFFKNLKPTIVSKLIYYNAIYKR
;
A
#
# COMPACT_ATOMS: atom_id res chain seq x y z
N MET A 1 -15.10 3.14 1.30
CA MET A 1 -13.66 3.39 1.08
C MET A 1 -12.73 2.86 2.18
N LYS A 2 -13.03 3.13 3.46
CA LYS A 2 -12.13 2.86 4.60
C LYS A 2 -11.75 1.38 4.78
N ASP A 3 -12.72 0.47 4.72
CA ASP A 3 -12.47 -0.96 4.96
C ASP A 3 -11.64 -1.58 3.83
N TYR A 4 -11.88 -1.15 2.59
CA TYR A 4 -11.04 -1.55 1.45
C TYR A 4 -9.59 -1.11 1.63
N CYS A 5 -9.35 0.14 2.06
CA CYS A 5 -7.99 0.62 2.34
C CYS A 5 -7.32 -0.18 3.47
N LYS A 6 -8.05 -0.53 4.53
CA LYS A 6 -7.55 -1.37 5.62
C LYS A 6 -7.20 -2.77 5.14
N ASN A 7 -8.04 -3.35 4.28
CA ASN A 7 -7.79 -4.68 3.71
C ASN A 7 -6.54 -4.67 2.84
N ILE A 8 -6.36 -3.66 1.98
CA ILE A 8 -5.13 -3.50 1.20
C ILE A 8 -3.90 -3.44 2.10
N ILE A 9 -3.95 -2.66 3.18
CA ILE A 9 -2.82 -2.54 4.11
C ILE A 9 -2.52 -3.89 4.76
N ARG A 10 -3.56 -4.60 5.20
CA ARG A 10 -3.40 -5.91 5.84
C ARG A 10 -2.84 -6.94 4.87
N GLU A 11 -3.39 -7.05 3.67
CA GLU A 11 -2.88 -7.95 2.63
C GLU A 11 -1.43 -7.64 2.28
N LEU A 12 -1.08 -6.37 2.13
CA LEU A 12 0.30 -5.96 1.86
C LEU A 12 1.25 -6.36 2.99
N ASP A 13 0.83 -6.18 4.25
CA ASP A 13 1.64 -6.56 5.41
C ASP A 13 1.77 -8.09 5.54
N ASP A 14 0.70 -8.83 5.27
CA ASP A 14 0.69 -10.29 5.28
C ASP A 14 1.64 -10.85 4.19
N GLU A 15 1.54 -10.35 2.95
CA GLU A 15 2.39 -10.76 1.82
C GLU A 15 3.87 -10.41 2.07
N ILE A 16 4.17 -9.25 2.66
CA ILE A 16 5.56 -8.86 2.98
C ILE A 16 6.12 -9.71 4.12
N ASN A 17 5.30 -10.04 5.12
CA ASN A 17 5.71 -10.93 6.20
C ASN A 17 6.02 -12.34 5.66
N GLU A 18 5.21 -12.86 4.74
CA GLU A 18 5.47 -14.14 4.08
C GLU A 18 6.79 -14.11 3.30
N LEU A 19 7.05 -13.07 2.51
CA LEU A 19 8.32 -12.86 1.83
C LEU A 19 9.52 -12.84 2.78
N SER A 20 9.35 -12.27 3.98
CA SER A 20 10.42 -12.21 4.99
C SER A 20 10.75 -13.56 5.62
N VAL A 21 9.79 -14.50 5.60
CA VAL A 21 9.99 -15.88 6.07
C VAL A 21 10.64 -16.74 4.99
N GLU A 22 10.29 -16.50 3.72
CA GLU A 22 10.80 -17.28 2.58
C GLU A 22 12.21 -16.86 2.11
N LEU A 23 12.54 -15.58 2.22
CA LEU A 23 13.78 -15.02 1.70
C LEU A 23 14.74 -14.66 2.84
N ASN A 24 15.99 -15.14 2.73
CA ASN A 24 17.06 -14.72 3.64
C ASN A 24 17.76 -13.42 3.20
N ASP A 25 17.47 -12.92 1.99
CA ASP A 25 18.06 -11.69 1.46
C ASP A 25 17.11 -10.51 1.66
N SER A 26 17.48 -9.62 2.58
CA SER A 26 16.72 -8.41 2.90
C SER A 26 16.58 -7.48 1.69
N LEU A 27 17.55 -7.42 0.78
CA LEU A 27 17.48 -6.53 -0.38
C LEU A 27 16.40 -6.98 -1.36
N ALA A 28 16.37 -8.29 -1.65
CA ALA A 28 15.34 -8.91 -2.49
C ALA A 28 13.93 -8.77 -1.88
N ILE A 29 13.81 -8.84 -0.54
CA ILE A 29 12.54 -8.58 0.16
C ILE A 29 12.07 -7.15 -0.08
N TYR A 30 12.95 -6.16 0.07
CA TYR A 30 12.57 -4.76 -0.13
C TYR A 30 12.20 -4.45 -1.58
N GLU A 31 12.91 -5.01 -2.55
CA GLU A 31 12.57 -4.87 -3.97
C GLU A 31 11.17 -5.41 -4.28
N LYS A 32 10.86 -6.63 -3.79
CA LYS A 32 9.53 -7.23 -3.94
C LYS A 32 8.46 -6.44 -3.21
N ALA A 33 8.74 -5.99 -1.98
CA ALA A 33 7.81 -5.17 -1.19
C ALA A 33 7.47 -3.85 -1.89
N ILE A 34 8.44 -3.20 -2.56
CA ILE A 34 8.19 -2.02 -3.39
C ILE A 34 7.25 -2.37 -4.55
N GLY A 35 7.52 -3.46 -5.27
CA GLY A 35 6.67 -3.95 -6.36
C GLY A 35 5.22 -4.16 -5.92
N LEU A 36 5.03 -4.96 -4.86
CA LEU A 36 3.71 -5.24 -4.29
C LEU A 36 2.98 -3.96 -3.84
N THR A 37 3.70 -3.04 -3.20
CA THR A 37 3.10 -1.77 -2.75
C THR A 37 2.62 -0.94 -3.94
N ILE A 38 3.37 -0.91 -5.05
CA ILE A 38 2.98 -0.20 -6.27
C ILE A 38 1.71 -0.81 -6.89
N GLU A 39 1.64 -2.15 -6.96
CA GLU A 39 0.47 -2.86 -7.47
C GLU A 39 -0.79 -2.55 -6.64
N LYS A 40 -0.70 -2.68 -5.31
CA LYS A 40 -1.82 -2.36 -4.41
C LYS A 40 -2.26 -0.89 -4.51
N ILE A 41 -1.34 0.05 -4.75
CA ILE A 41 -1.68 1.46 -5.01
C ILE A 41 -2.43 1.61 -6.33
N ALA A 42 -2.03 0.88 -7.38
CA ALA A 42 -2.72 0.89 -8.66
C ALA A 42 -4.14 0.33 -8.54
N ASP A 43 -4.33 -0.76 -7.79
CA ASP A 43 -5.64 -1.34 -7.50
C ASP A 43 -6.52 -0.37 -6.72
N LEU A 44 -5.97 0.29 -5.70
CA LEU A 44 -6.68 1.33 -4.96
C LEU A 44 -7.14 2.46 -5.88
N LYS A 45 -6.27 2.91 -6.79
CA LYS A 45 -6.63 3.97 -7.75
C LYS A 45 -7.78 3.52 -8.65
N GLN A 46 -7.73 2.30 -9.18
CA GLN A 46 -8.82 1.76 -10.00
C GLN A 46 -10.12 1.65 -9.22
N PHE A 47 -10.07 1.17 -7.98
CA PHE A 47 -11.22 1.09 -7.09
C PHE A 47 -11.85 2.46 -6.84
N VAL A 48 -11.04 3.47 -6.50
CA VAL A 48 -11.50 4.85 -6.24
C VAL A 48 -12.14 5.45 -7.48
N VAL A 49 -11.54 5.27 -8.66
CA VAL A 49 -12.10 5.79 -9.92
C VAL A 49 -13.43 5.11 -10.27
N LYS A 50 -13.56 3.80 -10.00
CA LYS A 50 -14.76 3.02 -10.31
C LYS A 50 -15.92 3.30 -9.35
N ILE A 51 -15.64 3.39 -8.06
CA ILE A 51 -16.68 3.54 -7.02
C ILE A 51 -17.01 5.02 -6.77
N GLY A 52 -16.03 5.91 -6.93
CA GLY A 52 -16.13 7.29 -6.51
C GLY A 52 -16.15 7.44 -4.98
N PHE A 53 -16.54 8.63 -4.53
CA PHE A 53 -16.73 8.93 -3.11
C PHE A 53 -18.20 9.14 -2.82
N LYS A 54 -18.65 8.68 -1.64
CA LYS A 54 -20.01 8.88 -1.17
C LYS A 54 -20.35 10.37 -1.00
N ASP A 55 -19.40 11.13 -0.44
CA ASP A 55 -19.54 12.54 -0.16
C ASP A 55 -18.15 13.20 -0.04
N ILE A 56 -18.14 14.54 0.02
CA ILE A 56 -16.91 15.33 0.12
C ILE A 56 -16.11 15.03 1.40
N ASN A 57 -16.75 14.61 2.49
CA ASN A 57 -16.04 14.27 3.72
C ASN A 57 -15.31 12.94 3.56
N GLU A 58 -15.90 11.95 2.88
CA GLU A 58 -15.22 10.70 2.54
C GLU A 58 -14.01 10.96 1.63
N GLU A 59 -14.15 11.84 0.63
CA GLU A 59 -13.06 12.25 -0.25
C GLU A 59 -11.93 12.94 0.52
N ILE A 60 -12.24 13.94 1.34
CA ILE A 60 -11.26 14.64 2.18
C ILE A 60 -10.57 13.66 3.11
N HIS A 61 -11.31 12.74 3.75
CA HIS A 61 -10.73 11.76 4.64
C HIS A 61 -9.79 10.79 3.89
N PHE A 62 -10.17 10.37 2.69
CA PHE A 62 -9.34 9.53 1.84
C PHE A 62 -8.01 10.19 1.51
N PHE A 63 -8.03 11.42 1.00
CA PHE A 63 -6.80 12.11 0.59
C PHE A 63 -5.94 12.57 1.77
N LYS A 64 -6.55 12.93 2.91
CA LYS A 64 -5.79 13.38 4.10
C LYS A 64 -5.25 12.25 4.97
N ASN A 65 -5.92 11.09 5.01
CA ASN A 65 -5.59 10.03 5.99
C ASN A 65 -5.31 8.68 5.32
N LEU A 66 -6.22 8.18 4.49
CA LEU A 66 -6.12 6.81 3.94
C LEU A 66 -4.99 6.70 2.92
N LYS A 67 -4.99 7.57 1.90
CA LYS A 67 -3.96 7.55 0.84
C LYS A 67 -2.55 7.75 1.40
N PRO A 68 -2.27 8.73 2.29
CA PRO A 68 -0.94 8.87 2.89
C PRO A 68 -0.47 7.63 3.67
N THR A 69 -1.37 6.87 4.29
CA THR A 69 -1.02 5.66 5.06
C THR A 69 -0.47 4.55 4.18
N ILE A 70 -0.97 4.41 2.95
CA ILE A 70 -0.49 3.39 2.01
C ILE A 70 0.79 3.89 1.32
N VAL A 71 0.82 5.17 0.92
CA VAL A 71 1.99 5.77 0.25
C VAL A 71 3.21 5.84 1.18
N SER A 72 3.02 6.01 2.49
CA SER A 72 4.14 6.03 3.44
C SER A 72 4.91 4.70 3.47
N LYS A 73 4.25 3.56 3.27
CA LYS A 73 4.92 2.25 3.14
C LYS A 73 5.84 2.20 1.92
N LEU A 74 5.36 2.72 0.78
CA LEU A 74 6.19 2.81 -0.42
C LEU A 74 7.43 3.68 -0.17
N ILE A 75 7.27 4.82 0.50
CA ILE A 75 8.39 5.71 0.85
C ILE A 75 9.38 4.98 1.75
N TYR A 76 8.90 4.25 2.77
CA TYR A 76 9.74 3.49 3.69
C TYR A 76 10.58 2.44 2.96
N TYR A 77 9.96 1.55 2.18
CA TYR A 77 10.69 0.49 1.49
C TYR A 77 11.66 1.04 0.44
N ASN A 78 11.25 2.09 -0.29
CA ASN A 78 12.11 2.75 -1.29
C ASN A 78 13.32 3.46 -0.65
N ALA A 79 13.17 4.02 0.55
CA ALA A 79 14.27 4.65 1.29
C ALA A 79 15.31 3.63 1.77
N ILE A 80 14.89 2.40 2.06
CA ILE A 80 15.81 1.32 2.45
C ILE A 80 16.49 0.70 1.23
N TYR A 81 15.74 0.44 0.16
CA TYR A 81 16.28 -0.17 -1.05
C TYR A 81 17.29 0.73 -1.78
N LYS A 82 17.06 2.05 -1.82
CA LYS A 82 17.96 3.01 -2.49
C LYS A 82 19.15 3.46 -1.63
N ARG A 83 19.38 2.82 -0.48
CA ARG A 83 20.43 3.22 0.46
C ARG A 83 21.81 2.70 0.05
#